data_AF-A0A845TPA9-F1
#
_entry.id   AF-A0A845TPA9-F1
#
_cell.length_a   1.000
_cell.length_b   1.000
_cell.length_c   1.000
_cell.angle_alpha   90.00
_cell.angle_beta   90.00
_cell.angle_gamma   90.00
#
_symmetry.space_group_name_H-M   'P 1'
#
loop_
_entity.id
_entity.type
_entity.pdbx_description
1 polymer ?
#
loop_
_entity_poly.entity_id
_entity_poly.type
_entity_poly.pdbx_seq_one_letter_code
_entity_poly.pdbx_strand_id
1 'polypeptide(L)' 'MSLPVITDHEFGQFQRFIFEAAGITLSSSKKALVSGRLARRLAHYQLDSYSAYFRLLGS' A
#
# COMPACT_ATOMS: atom_id res chain seq x y z
N MET A 1 6.71 -1.98 -18.93
CA MET A 1 6.49 -2.44 -17.55
C MET A 1 5.24 -1.74 -17.03
N SER A 2 4.19 -2.51 -16.78
CA SER A 2 2.91 -1.99 -16.27
C SER A 2 3.12 -1.47 -14.86
N LEU A 3 2.67 -0.25 -14.56
CA LEU A 3 2.70 0.25 -13.19
C LEU A 3 1.70 -0.57 -12.35
N PRO A 4 2.09 -1.10 -11.18
CA PRO A 4 1.18 -1.83 -10.33
C PRO A 4 0.05 -0.90 -9.87
N VAL A 5 -1.20 -1.33 -10.08
CA VAL A 5 -2.40 -0.62 -9.66
C VAL A 5 -2.89 -1.23 -8.35
N ILE A 6 -3.09 -0.39 -7.33
CA ILE A 6 -3.61 -0.85 -6.05
C ILE A 6 -5.12 -1.05 -6.14
N THR A 7 -5.58 -2.24 -5.77
CA THR A 7 -7.01 -2.54 -5.68
C THR A 7 -7.65 -1.87 -4.45
N ASP A 8 -8.98 -1.71 -4.42
CA ASP A 8 -9.66 -1.21 -3.22
C ASP A 8 -9.48 -2.15 -2.02
N HIS A 9 -9.42 -3.46 -2.27
CA HIS A 9 -9.17 -4.46 -1.24
C HIS A 9 -7.77 -4.32 -0.63
N GLU A 10 -6.73 -4.20 -1.45
CA GLU A 10 -5.36 -3.93 -0.96
C GLU A 10 -5.28 -2.60 -0.23
N PHE A 11 -5.91 -1.55 -0.77
CA PHE A 11 -5.94 -0.25 -0.10
C PHE A 11 -6.60 -0.32 1.28
N GLY A 12 -7.71 -1.04 1.42
CA GLY A 12 -8.36 -1.28 2.72
C GLY A 12 -7.45 -1.98 3.73
N GLN A 13 -6.64 -2.94 3.28
CA GLN A 13 -5.62 -3.58 4.14
C GLN A 13 -4.58 -2.57 4.63
N PHE A 14 -4.09 -1.68 3.76
CA PHE A 14 -3.17 -0.61 4.20
C PHE A 14 -3.85 0.41 5.12
N GLN A 15 -5.11 0.77 4.90
CA GLN A 15 -5.84 1.66 5.81
C GLN A 15 -5.90 1.06 7.21
N ARG A 16 -6.27 -0.22 7.32
CA ARG A 16 -6.32 -0.93 8.59
C ARG A 16 -4.94 -1.05 9.24
N PHE A 17 -3.93 -1.45 8.47
CA PHE A 17 -2.56 -1.53 8.97
C PHE A 17 -2.04 -0.20 9.52
N ILE A 18 -2.25 0.91 8.79
CA ILE A 18 -1.82 2.25 9.24
C ILE A 18 -2.60 2.68 10.49
N PHE A 19 -3.90 2.37 10.55
CA PHE A 19 -4.72 2.64 11.73
C PHE A 19 -4.24 1.84 12.94
N GLU A 20 -3.96 0.55 12.79
CA GLU A 20 -3.45 -0.31 13.87
C GLU A 20 -2.04 0.12 14.30
N ALA A 21 -1.18 0.53 13.37
CA ALA A 21 0.21 0.91 13.68
C ALA A 21 0.37 2.34 14.25
N ALA A 22 -0.47 3.30 13.83
CA ALA A 22 -0.28 4.72 14.16
C ALA A 22 -1.54 5.43 14.69
N GLY A 23 -2.69 4.75 14.75
CA GLY A 23 -3.98 5.36 15.15
C GLY A 23 -4.54 6.34 14.12
N ILE A 24 -3.99 6.39 12.90
CA ILE A 24 -4.37 7.36 11.87
C ILE A 24 -5.40 6.76 10.93
N THR A 25 -6.59 7.39 10.85
CA THR A 25 -7.58 7.05 9.83
C THR A 25 -7.19 7.65 8.48
N LEU A 26 -6.80 6.78 7.56
CA LEU A 26 -6.52 7.17 6.18
C LEU A 26 -7.83 7.22 5.37
N SER A 27 -8.18 8.36 4.78
CA SER A 27 -9.38 8.45 3.93
C SER A 27 -9.14 7.91 2.52
N SER A 28 -10.20 7.43 1.87
CA SER A 28 -10.16 6.97 0.46
C SER A 28 -9.69 8.06 -0.51
N SER A 29 -9.94 9.33 -0.21
CA SER A 29 -9.46 10.48 -0.99
C SER A 29 -7.93 10.55 -1.08
N LYS A 30 -7.21 9.96 -0.11
CA LYS A 30 -5.74 9.92 -0.08
C LYS A 30 -5.16 8.70 -0.81
N LYS A 31 -6.00 7.85 -1.44
CA LYS A 31 -5.57 6.63 -2.14
C LYS A 31 -4.47 6.89 -3.16
N ALA A 32 -4.60 7.92 -4.00
CA ALA A 32 -3.61 8.26 -5.02
C ALA A 32 -2.25 8.68 -4.42
N LEU A 33 -2.26 9.40 -3.28
CA LEU A 33 -1.03 9.81 -2.60
C LEU A 33 -0.32 8.61 -1.97
N VAL A 34 -1.09 7.70 -1.36
CA VAL A 34 -0.56 6.51 -0.70
C VAL A 34 -0.06 5.51 -1.73
N SER A 35 -0.81 5.27 -2.82
CA SER A 35 -0.37 4.40 -3.91
C SER A 35 0.93 4.89 -4.53
N GLY A 36 1.09 6.20 -4.76
CA GLY A 36 2.34 6.77 -5.25
C GLY A 36 3.53 6.56 -4.31
N ARG A 37 3.33 6.72 -2.99
CA ARG A 37 4.40 6.47 -1.98
C ARG A 37 4.76 4.99 -1.91
N LEU A 38 3.76 4.11 -1.94
CA LEU A 38 3.95 2.67 -1.91
C LEU A 38 4.62 2.16 -3.21
N ALA A 39 4.25 2.70 -4.38
CA ALA A 39 4.87 2.33 -5.66
C ALA A 39 6.38 2.56 -5.66
N ARG A 40 6.88 3.64 -5.03
CA ARG A 40 8.32 3.86 -4.85
C ARG A 40 8.98 2.79 -3.98
N ARG A 41 8.27 2.29 -2.97
CA ARG A 41 8.75 1.18 -2.12
C ARG A 41 8.74 -0.15 -2.88
N LEU A 42 7.68 -0.44 -3.65
CA LEU A 42 7.62 -1.60 -4.53
C LEU A 42 8.82 -1.64 -5.49
N ALA A 43 9.11 -0.52 -6.16
CA ALA A 43 10.27 -0.41 -7.03
C ALA A 43 11.60 -0.64 -6.29
N HIS A 44 11.74 -0.12 -5.06
CA HIS A 44 12.93 -0.33 -4.24
C HIS A 44 13.16 -1.80 -3.89
N TYR A 45 12.09 -2.54 -3.59
CA TYR A 45 12.13 -3.97 -3.27
C TYR A 45 11.94 -4.87 -4.50
N GLN A 46 11.90 -4.32 -5.71
CA GLN A 46 11.65 -5.04 -6.96
C GLN A 46 10.38 -5.92 -6.92
N LEU A 47 9.31 -5.39 -6.33
CA LEU A 47 8.02 -6.07 -6.19
C LEU A 47 7.03 -5.59 -7.25
N ASP A 48 6.32 -6.55 -7.84
CA ASP A 48 5.33 -6.28 -8.91
C ASP A 48 3.88 -6.13 -8.38
N SER A 49 3.66 -6.25 -7.07
CA SER A 49 2.32 -6.11 -6.48
C SER A 49 2.32 -5.52 -5.07
N TYR A 50 1.24 -4.83 -4.71
CA TYR A 50 1.06 -4.28 -3.37
C TYR A 50 0.83 -5.39 -2.34
N SER A 51 0.17 -6.48 -2.73
CA SER A 51 0.03 -7.68 -1.90
C SER A 51 1.39 -8.28 -1.52
N ALA A 52 2.35 -8.35 -2.45
CA ALA A 52 3.70 -8.84 -2.14
C ALA A 52 4.41 -7.91 -1.14
N TYR A 53 4.24 -6.60 -1.29
CA TYR A 53 4.78 -5.63 -0.34
C TYR A 53 4.09 -5.74 1.03
N PHE A 54 2.78 -5.96 1.07
CA PHE A 54 2.03 -6.13 2.32
C PHE A 54 2.48 -7.37 3.09
N ARG A 55 2.76 -8.49 2.41
CA ARG A 55 3.31 -9.71 3.04
C ARG A 55 4.69 -9.45 3.67
N LEU A 56 5.52 -8.61 3.05
CA LEU A 56 6.83 -8.23 3.59
C LEU A 56 6.70 -7.41 4.89
N LEU A 57 5.61 -6.66 5.08
CA LEU A 57 5.37 -5.87 6.29
C LEU A 57 4.82 -6.69 7.46
N GLY A 58 4.17 -7.83 7.18
CA GLY A 58 3.52 -8.69 8.17
C GLY A 58 4.37 -9.86 8.68
N SER A 59 5.68 -9.86 8.40
CA SER A 59 6.64 -10.86 8.89
C SER A 59 7.30 -10.44 10.20
#